data_AF-A0A3M3U5N3-F1
#
_entry.id   AF-A0A3M3U5N3-F1
#
_cell.length_a   1.000
_cell.length_b   1.000
_cell.length_c   1.000
_cell.angle_alpha   90.00
_cell.angle_beta   90.00
_cell.angle_gamma   90.00
#
_symmetry.space_group_name_H-M   'P 1'
#
loop_
_entity.id
_entity.type
_entity.pdbx_description
1 polymer ?
#
loop_
_entity_poly.entity_id
_entity_poly.type
_entity_poly.pdbx_seq_one_letter_code
_entity_poly.pdbx_strand_id
1 'polypeptide(L)'
;MRSWKNGQHLPSVPTLVSILEDSFQALSSIGRPVERRLQDGIVTCAVIARITTCVSKDIKEQLGTEYLIDILSQIRLYYGWIRTEINEYMSQLNEEVASRLAHHLVEVGTDKRGQAEAFERVELGIKMAPDFWAFFESKRHNASELLLSHRDDNGHLPHDVVQWIESHYGAYAARVRSDGISRWRIDKPELFDHYLQRALAMRNGSGVTLSAVETLHAEMKSAGVAERLPWLVHWLKGIVCYRKEDYDSASSHYATAFQLAKYSAGDLQYSLVNQYLEVMAKTKQWRRFKQGVRWANYLDIPVRWLRDKEPTEENIRSSYGILGLEKIHYFQM
;
A
#
# COMPACT_ATOMS: atom_id res chain seq x y z
N MET A 1 -12.35 -35.36 -10.36
CA MET A 1 -12.36 -34.04 -11.03
C MET A 1 -13.09 -33.06 -10.11
N ARG A 2 -12.38 -32.13 -9.44
CA ARG A 2 -13.04 -31.19 -8.51
C ARG A 2 -13.87 -30.19 -9.33
N SER A 3 -15.19 -30.21 -9.14
CA SER A 3 -16.13 -29.34 -9.87
C SER A 3 -15.86 -27.87 -9.56
N TRP A 4 -15.34 -27.12 -10.54
CA TRP A 4 -15.16 -25.67 -10.46
C TRP A 4 -16.48 -24.90 -10.47
N LYS A 5 -17.58 -25.55 -10.85
CA LYS A 5 -18.91 -24.93 -11.00
C LYS A 5 -19.47 -24.39 -9.69
N ASN A 6 -19.02 -24.92 -8.55
CA ASN A 6 -19.54 -24.52 -7.24
C ASN A 6 -18.72 -23.39 -6.60
N GLY A 7 -17.67 -22.90 -7.27
CA GLY A 7 -16.91 -21.73 -6.82
C GLY A 7 -16.12 -21.91 -5.51
N GLN A 8 -16.19 -23.06 -4.82
CA GLN A 8 -15.50 -23.26 -3.53
C GLN A 8 -13.97 -23.30 -3.67
N HIS A 9 -13.44 -23.87 -4.75
CA HIS A 9 -12.00 -23.97 -4.97
C HIS A 9 -11.65 -23.54 -6.39
N LEU A 10 -10.88 -22.45 -6.51
CA LEU A 10 -10.30 -22.05 -7.79
C LEU A 10 -9.22 -23.07 -8.20
N PRO A 11 -9.10 -23.41 -9.49
CA PRO A 11 -7.99 -24.25 -9.96
C PRO A 11 -6.65 -23.65 -9.60
N SER A 12 -5.59 -24.45 -9.49
CA SER A 12 -4.23 -23.88 -9.45
C SER A 12 -3.90 -23.22 -10.79
N VAL A 13 -2.96 -22.26 -10.83
CA VAL A 13 -2.52 -21.66 -12.09
C VAL A 13 -2.01 -22.73 -13.07
N PRO A 14 -1.13 -23.68 -12.68
CA PRO A 14 -0.71 -24.76 -13.58
C PRO A 14 -1.86 -25.59 -14.12
N THR A 15 -2.85 -25.91 -13.29
CA THR A 15 -4.03 -26.68 -13.72
C THR A 15 -4.89 -25.90 -14.71
N LEU A 16 -5.07 -24.59 -14.50
CA LEU A 16 -5.82 -23.73 -15.41
C LEU A 16 -5.13 -23.63 -16.78
N VAL A 17 -3.81 -23.45 -16.79
CA VAL A 17 -3.01 -23.38 -18.02
C VAL A 17 -3.10 -24.70 -18.80
N SER A 18 -2.85 -25.83 -18.13
CA SER A 18 -2.91 -27.15 -18.77
C SER A 18 -4.27 -27.42 -19.40
N ILE A 19 -5.38 -27.07 -18.73
CA ILE A 19 -6.72 -27.30 -19.29
C ILE A 19 -6.99 -26.44 -20.52
N LEU A 20 -6.48 -25.20 -20.56
CA LEU A 20 -6.59 -24.35 -21.74
C LEU A 20 -5.72 -24.87 -22.89
N GLU A 21 -4.49 -25.31 -22.60
CA GLU A 21 -3.59 -25.92 -23.58
C GLU A 21 -4.18 -27.19 -24.19
N ASP A 22 -4.72 -28.08 -23.37
CA ASP A 22 -5.41 -29.31 -23.81
C ASP A 22 -6.62 -28.95 -24.69
N SER A 23 -7.36 -27.89 -24.33
CA SER A 23 -8.50 -27.41 -25.13
C SER A 23 -8.06 -26.87 -26.49
N PHE A 24 -6.94 -26.14 -26.56
CA PHE A 24 -6.39 -25.65 -27.84
C PHE A 24 -5.90 -26.81 -28.71
N GLN A 25 -5.27 -27.83 -28.12
CA GLN A 25 -4.86 -29.03 -28.83
C GLN A 25 -6.07 -29.80 -29.38
N ALA A 26 -7.14 -29.95 -28.59
CA ALA A 26 -8.39 -30.56 -29.03
C ALA A 26 -9.02 -29.78 -30.20
N LEU A 27 -9.06 -28.45 -30.14
CA LEU A 27 -9.56 -27.60 -31.23
C LEU A 27 -8.71 -27.75 -32.51
N SER A 28 -7.39 -27.83 -32.36
CA SER A 28 -6.48 -28.11 -33.49
C SER A 28 -6.77 -29.48 -34.13
N SER A 29 -7.06 -30.50 -33.31
CA SER A 29 -7.32 -31.86 -33.79
C SER A 29 -8.59 -31.99 -34.64
N ILE A 30 -9.58 -31.12 -34.45
CA ILE A 30 -10.82 -31.07 -35.23
C ILE A 30 -10.75 -30.06 -36.40
N GLY A 31 -9.54 -29.62 -36.76
CA GLY A 31 -9.32 -28.70 -37.88
C GLY A 31 -9.65 -27.24 -37.60
N ARG A 32 -9.72 -26.83 -36.32
CA ARG A 32 -9.98 -25.43 -35.91
C ARG A 32 -8.83 -24.90 -35.03
N PRO A 33 -7.60 -24.80 -35.56
CA PRO A 33 -6.46 -24.33 -34.78
C PRO A 33 -6.65 -22.87 -34.34
N VAL A 34 -6.35 -22.59 -33.07
CA VAL A 34 -6.30 -21.23 -32.52
C VAL A 34 -4.88 -20.70 -32.72
N GLU A 35 -4.72 -19.49 -33.25
CA GLU A 35 -3.41 -18.86 -33.43
C GLU A 35 -2.67 -18.75 -32.08
N ARG A 36 -1.35 -19.03 -32.08
CA ARG A 36 -0.57 -19.10 -30.83
C ARG A 36 -0.63 -17.81 -30.00
N ARG A 37 -0.55 -16.64 -30.64
CA ARG A 37 -0.68 -15.35 -29.94
C ARG A 37 -2.03 -15.20 -29.23
N LEU A 38 -3.10 -15.67 -29.87
CA LEU A 38 -4.43 -15.65 -29.27
C LEU A 38 -4.53 -16.64 -28.11
N GLN A 39 -3.89 -17.81 -28.19
CA GLN A 39 -3.78 -18.74 -27.06
C GLN A 39 -3.10 -18.06 -25.85
N ASP A 40 -1.94 -17.43 -26.07
CA ASP A 40 -1.19 -16.74 -25.02
C ASP A 40 -2.02 -15.60 -24.38
N GLY A 41 -2.78 -14.85 -25.20
CA GLY A 41 -3.70 -13.82 -24.73
C GLY A 41 -4.85 -14.38 -23.88
N ILE A 42 -5.47 -15.48 -24.32
CA ILE A 42 -6.54 -16.17 -23.58
C ILE A 42 -6.01 -16.68 -22.22
N VAL A 43 -4.85 -17.32 -22.21
CA VAL A 43 -4.21 -17.81 -20.99
C VAL A 43 -3.92 -16.66 -20.04
N THR A 44 -3.34 -15.57 -20.54
CA THR A 44 -3.04 -14.36 -19.75
C THR A 44 -4.31 -13.81 -19.09
N CYS A 45 -5.37 -13.63 -19.87
CA CYS A 45 -6.66 -13.14 -19.36
C CYS A 45 -7.25 -14.08 -18.30
N ALA A 46 -7.17 -15.40 -18.51
CA ALA A 46 -7.66 -16.38 -17.55
C ALA A 46 -6.88 -16.36 -16.24
N VAL A 47 -5.55 -16.19 -16.29
CA VAL A 47 -4.71 -16.04 -15.10
C VAL A 47 -5.05 -14.75 -14.34
N ILE A 48 -5.20 -13.62 -15.02
CA ILE A 48 -5.61 -12.35 -14.40
C ILE A 48 -7.00 -12.49 -13.75
N ALA A 49 -7.97 -13.09 -14.45
CA ALA A 49 -9.31 -13.34 -13.92
C ALA A 49 -9.27 -14.22 -12.66
N ARG A 50 -8.41 -15.24 -12.65
CA ARG A 50 -8.21 -16.09 -11.47
C ARG A 50 -7.62 -15.32 -10.30
N ILE A 51 -6.56 -14.53 -10.52
CA ILE A 51 -5.90 -13.73 -9.47
C ILE A 51 -6.90 -12.74 -8.87
N THR A 52 -7.59 -11.97 -9.71
CA THR A 52 -8.60 -11.00 -9.27
C THR A 52 -9.75 -11.66 -8.52
N THR A 53 -10.20 -12.84 -8.95
CA THR A 53 -11.22 -13.62 -8.22
C THR A 53 -10.72 -14.09 -6.86
N CYS A 54 -9.47 -14.54 -6.76
CA CYS A 54 -8.86 -14.96 -5.49
C CYS A 54 -8.81 -13.79 -4.51
N VAL A 55 -8.24 -12.66 -4.94
CA VAL A 55 -8.16 -11.44 -4.12
C VAL A 55 -9.54 -10.96 -3.68
N SER A 56 -10.53 -11.00 -4.57
CA SER A 56 -11.91 -10.59 -4.25
C SER A 56 -12.55 -11.49 -3.18
N LYS A 57 -12.26 -12.80 -3.21
CA LYS A 57 -12.74 -13.73 -2.18
C LYS A 57 -12.07 -13.48 -0.84
N ASP A 58 -10.76 -13.29 -0.83
CA ASP A 58 -10.00 -13.01 0.38
C ASP A 58 -10.50 -11.71 1.04
N ILE A 59 -10.75 -10.66 0.24
CA ILE A 59 -11.36 -9.40 0.72
C ILE A 59 -12.74 -9.67 1.30
N LYS A 60 -13.61 -10.42 0.60
CA LYS A 60 -14.96 -10.72 1.09
C LYS A 60 -14.94 -11.49 2.41
N GLU A 61 -14.03 -12.44 2.56
CA GLU A 61 -13.91 -13.28 3.76
C GLU A 61 -13.35 -12.51 4.96
N GLN A 62 -12.36 -11.64 4.74
CA GLN A 62 -11.68 -10.90 5.81
C GLN A 62 -12.38 -9.59 6.19
N LEU A 63 -12.95 -8.87 5.20
CA LEU A 63 -13.43 -7.50 5.34
C LEU A 63 -14.93 -7.34 5.03
N GLY A 64 -15.59 -8.42 4.58
CA GLY A 64 -17.02 -8.44 4.34
C GLY A 64 -17.44 -8.05 2.92
N THR A 65 -18.72 -8.29 2.62
CA THR A 65 -19.28 -8.08 1.28
C THR A 65 -19.47 -6.60 0.97
N GLU A 66 -19.84 -5.78 1.94
CA GLU A 66 -20.05 -4.34 1.77
C GLU A 66 -18.75 -3.64 1.36
N TYR A 67 -17.65 -3.96 2.03
CA TYR A 67 -16.34 -3.41 1.70
C TYR A 67 -15.87 -3.82 0.29
N LEU A 68 -16.12 -5.07 -0.12
CA LEU A 68 -15.83 -5.49 -1.51
C LEU A 68 -16.64 -4.69 -2.54
N ILE A 69 -17.92 -4.42 -2.26
CA ILE A 69 -18.79 -3.62 -3.15
C ILE A 69 -18.24 -2.19 -3.28
N ASP A 70 -17.80 -1.59 -2.18
CA ASP A 70 -17.22 -0.24 -2.21
C ASP A 70 -15.92 -0.19 -3.04
N ILE A 71 -15.00 -1.13 -2.84
CA ILE A 71 -13.77 -1.26 -3.65
C ILE A 71 -14.10 -1.41 -5.14
N LEU A 72 -15.04 -2.29 -5.48
CA LEU A 72 -15.41 -2.51 -6.89
C LEU A 72 -16.02 -1.25 -7.51
N SER A 73 -16.79 -0.49 -6.73
CA SER A 73 -17.35 0.79 -7.15
C SER A 73 -16.26 1.84 -7.36
N GLN A 74 -15.26 1.88 -6.47
CA GLN A 74 -14.09 2.75 -6.59
C GLN A 74 -13.26 2.42 -7.83
N ILE A 75 -12.99 1.14 -8.10
CA ILE A 75 -12.27 0.70 -9.31
C ILE A 75 -13.01 1.16 -10.57
N ARG A 76 -14.33 1.03 -10.61
CA ARG A 76 -15.15 1.49 -11.75
C ARG A 76 -15.10 3.01 -11.90
N LEU A 77 -15.14 3.75 -10.80
CA LEU A 77 -15.03 5.20 -10.80
C LEU A 77 -13.67 5.65 -11.36
N TYR A 78 -12.59 5.06 -10.86
CA TYR A 78 -11.22 5.37 -11.28
C TYR A 78 -10.96 4.97 -12.74
N TYR A 79 -11.50 3.82 -13.16
CA TYR A 79 -11.50 3.43 -14.57
C TYR A 79 -12.22 4.47 -15.43
N GLY A 80 -13.38 4.98 -14.98
CA GLY A 80 -14.11 6.05 -15.65
C GLY A 80 -13.27 7.32 -15.85
N TRP A 81 -12.44 7.69 -14.88
CA TRP A 81 -11.58 8.87 -14.95
C TRP A 81 -10.34 8.68 -15.83
N ILE A 82 -9.69 7.51 -15.78
CA ILE A 82 -8.50 7.25 -16.62
C ILE A 82 -8.88 6.94 -18.07
N ARG A 83 -10.14 6.55 -18.33
CA ARG A 83 -10.63 6.18 -19.66
C ARG A 83 -10.34 7.24 -20.72
N THR A 84 -10.41 8.53 -20.39
CA THR A 84 -10.11 9.60 -21.35
C THR A 84 -8.66 9.53 -21.82
N GLU A 85 -7.71 9.33 -20.90
CA GLU A 85 -6.28 9.20 -21.20
C GLU A 85 -5.99 7.93 -22.02
N ILE A 86 -6.64 6.82 -21.67
CA ILE A 86 -6.53 5.57 -22.44
C ILE A 86 -7.09 5.75 -23.85
N ASN A 87 -8.23 6.43 -24.00
CA ASN A 87 -8.83 6.69 -25.31
C ASN A 87 -7.93 7.59 -26.17
N GLU A 88 -7.31 8.61 -25.58
CA GLU A 88 -6.35 9.48 -26.27
C GLU A 88 -5.14 8.67 -26.77
N TYR A 89 -4.54 7.85 -25.91
CA TYR A 89 -3.46 6.94 -26.30
C TYR A 89 -3.89 5.99 -27.43
N MET A 90 -5.08 5.39 -27.33
CA MET A 90 -5.59 4.48 -28.35
C MET A 90 -5.87 5.20 -29.68
N SER A 91 -6.28 6.47 -29.65
CA SER A 91 -6.44 7.31 -30.85
C SER A 91 -5.11 7.56 -31.53
N GLN A 92 -4.11 8.03 -30.78
CA GLN A 92 -2.76 8.29 -31.29
C GLN A 92 -2.12 7.01 -31.86
N LEU A 93 -2.30 5.88 -31.18
CA LEU A 93 -1.84 4.58 -31.67
C LEU A 93 -2.51 4.21 -33.00
N ASN A 94 -3.83 4.40 -33.12
CA ASN A 94 -4.54 4.11 -34.38
C ASN A 94 -4.04 4.99 -35.54
N GLU A 95 -3.78 6.27 -35.29
CA GLU A 95 -3.26 7.21 -36.28
C GLU A 95 -1.85 6.82 -36.76
N GLU A 96 -0.95 6.49 -35.83
CA GLU A 96 0.42 6.06 -36.16
C GLU A 96 0.42 4.72 -36.90
N VAL A 97 -0.42 3.75 -36.50
CA VAL A 97 -0.60 2.48 -37.22
C VAL A 97 -1.11 2.75 -38.64
N ALA A 98 -2.10 3.61 -38.82
CA ALA A 98 -2.63 3.94 -40.14
C ALA A 98 -1.58 4.61 -41.04
N SER A 99 -0.77 5.51 -40.48
CA SER A 99 0.34 6.17 -41.16
C SER A 99 1.39 5.15 -41.66
N ARG A 100 1.83 4.23 -40.79
CA ARG A 100 2.80 3.20 -41.18
C ARG A 100 2.25 2.22 -42.21
N LEU A 101 1.01 1.79 -42.05
CA LEU A 101 0.37 0.94 -43.05
C LEU A 101 0.27 1.65 -44.40
N ALA A 102 -0.03 2.95 -44.42
CA ALA A 102 -0.06 3.74 -45.66
C ALA A 102 1.31 3.76 -46.37
N HIS A 103 2.41 3.79 -45.62
CA HIS A 103 3.77 3.70 -46.17
C HIS A 103 4.18 2.29 -46.61
N HIS A 104 3.65 1.23 -46.00
CA HIS A 104 3.96 -0.17 -46.32
C HIS A 104 3.06 -0.80 -47.42
N LEU A 105 2.08 -0.07 -47.96
CA LEU A 105 1.10 -0.54 -48.94
C LEU A 105 1.64 -0.85 -50.36
N VAL A 106 2.96 -0.78 -50.61
CA VAL A 106 3.51 -1.14 -51.93
C VAL A 106 3.62 -2.66 -52.13
N GLU A 107 3.64 -3.49 -51.08
CA GLU A 107 4.01 -4.92 -51.23
C GLU A 107 3.05 -5.97 -50.64
N VAL A 108 2.03 -5.61 -49.85
CA VAL A 108 1.19 -6.60 -49.13
C VAL A 108 -0.21 -6.70 -49.74
N GLY A 109 -0.50 -7.81 -50.43
CA GLY A 109 -1.83 -8.12 -50.97
C GLY A 109 -2.94 -8.12 -49.91
N THR A 110 -4.18 -7.93 -50.36
CA THR A 110 -5.39 -7.69 -49.52
C THR A 110 -5.66 -8.75 -48.46
N ASP A 111 -5.20 -9.99 -48.65
CA ASP A 111 -5.41 -11.12 -47.73
C ASP A 111 -4.58 -11.06 -46.44
N LYS A 112 -3.51 -10.26 -46.38
CA LYS A 112 -2.61 -10.19 -45.22
C LYS A 112 -2.69 -8.86 -44.44
N ARG A 113 -3.56 -7.96 -44.87
CA ARG A 113 -3.68 -6.61 -44.28
C ARG A 113 -4.07 -6.64 -42.81
N GLY A 114 -5.03 -7.47 -42.42
CA GLY A 114 -5.48 -7.56 -41.02
C GLY A 114 -4.41 -8.11 -40.08
N GLN A 115 -3.57 -9.04 -40.53
CA GLN A 115 -2.45 -9.56 -39.75
C GLN A 115 -1.31 -8.53 -39.61
N ALA A 116 -1.01 -7.80 -40.69
CA ALA A 116 -0.03 -6.72 -40.67
C ALA A 116 -0.46 -5.58 -39.74
N GLU A 117 -1.74 -5.16 -39.81
CA GLU A 117 -2.29 -4.15 -38.90
C GLU A 117 -2.24 -4.59 -37.44
N ALA A 118 -2.63 -5.83 -37.14
CA ALA A 118 -2.57 -6.36 -35.78
C ALA A 118 -1.12 -6.44 -35.26
N PHE A 119 -0.16 -6.80 -36.11
CA PHE A 119 1.26 -6.82 -35.76
C PHE A 119 1.80 -5.42 -35.46
N GLU A 120 1.59 -4.47 -36.39
CA GLU A 120 2.03 -3.07 -36.22
C GLU A 120 1.42 -2.45 -34.97
N ARG A 121 0.12 -2.69 -34.71
CA ARG A 121 -0.56 -2.19 -33.52
C ARG A 121 0.08 -2.66 -32.21
N VAL A 122 0.53 -3.91 -32.15
CA VAL A 122 1.20 -4.46 -30.96
C VAL A 122 2.59 -3.88 -30.80
N GLU A 123 3.40 -3.87 -31.86
CA GLU A 123 4.77 -3.35 -31.83
C GLU A 123 4.78 -1.85 -31.47
N LEU A 124 3.94 -1.05 -32.12
CA LEU A 124 3.78 0.36 -31.82
C LEU A 124 3.22 0.58 -30.43
N GLY A 125 2.23 -0.21 -30.02
CA GLY A 125 1.65 -0.11 -28.68
C GLY A 125 2.70 -0.28 -27.60
N ILE A 126 3.52 -1.33 -27.70
CA ILE A 126 4.64 -1.58 -26.76
C ILE A 126 5.67 -0.46 -26.81
N LYS A 127 6.00 0.05 -28.01
CA LYS A 127 6.98 1.12 -28.17
C LYS A 127 6.50 2.46 -27.60
N MET A 128 5.24 2.81 -27.79
CA MET A 128 4.66 4.09 -27.36
C MET A 128 4.24 4.10 -25.88
N ALA A 129 3.99 2.93 -25.28
CA ALA A 129 3.51 2.82 -23.91
C ALA A 129 4.43 3.48 -22.86
N PRO A 130 5.77 3.33 -22.88
CA PRO A 130 6.66 3.99 -21.92
C PRO A 130 6.52 5.51 -21.90
N ASP A 131 6.49 6.14 -23.08
CA ASP A 131 6.39 7.59 -23.20
C ASP A 131 5.02 8.10 -22.73
N PHE A 132 3.95 7.37 -23.09
CA PHE A 132 2.62 7.63 -22.58
C PHE A 132 2.57 7.57 -21.06
N TRP A 133 3.09 6.51 -20.44
CA TRP A 133 3.07 6.35 -18.99
C TRP A 133 3.94 7.38 -18.28
N ALA A 134 5.09 7.75 -18.85
CA ALA A 134 5.94 8.80 -18.31
C ALA A 134 5.24 10.18 -18.32
N PHE A 135 4.59 10.52 -19.43
CA PHE A 135 3.82 11.75 -19.53
C PHE A 135 2.62 11.76 -18.59
N PHE A 136 1.88 10.67 -18.52
CA PHE A 136 0.76 10.50 -17.60
C PHE A 136 1.19 10.65 -16.13
N GLU A 137 2.31 10.04 -15.72
CA GLU A 137 2.81 10.20 -14.35
C GLU A 137 3.29 11.63 -14.08
N SER A 138 3.87 12.32 -15.08
CA SER A 138 4.20 13.74 -14.94
C SER A 138 2.96 14.60 -14.71
N LYS A 139 1.86 14.39 -15.46
CA LYS A 139 0.56 15.05 -15.20
C LYS A 139 0.11 14.80 -13.76
N ARG A 140 0.20 13.54 -13.31
CA ARG A 140 -0.23 13.10 -11.98
C ARG A 140 0.60 13.72 -10.86
N HIS A 141 1.91 13.82 -11.05
CA HIS A 141 2.83 14.45 -10.11
C HIS A 141 2.55 15.96 -10.00
N ASN A 142 2.44 16.66 -11.13
CA ASN A 142 2.15 18.09 -11.16
C ASN A 142 0.79 18.42 -10.54
N ALA A 143 -0.25 17.65 -10.88
CA ALA A 143 -1.57 17.77 -10.26
C ALA A 143 -1.50 17.55 -8.74
N SER A 144 -0.73 16.55 -8.29
CA SER A 144 -0.52 16.27 -6.87
C SER A 144 0.11 17.44 -6.12
N GLU A 145 1.19 18.02 -6.66
CA GLU A 145 1.88 19.16 -6.03
C GLU A 145 0.93 20.36 -5.87
N LEU A 146 0.14 20.66 -6.91
CA LEU A 146 -0.84 21.74 -6.87
C LEU A 146 -1.99 21.46 -5.89
N LEU A 147 -2.47 20.22 -5.80
CA LEU A 147 -3.47 19.86 -4.80
C LEU A 147 -2.89 20.03 -3.38
N LEU A 148 -1.63 19.69 -3.16
CA LEU A 148 -1.01 19.85 -1.84
C LEU A 148 -0.79 21.31 -1.46
N SER A 149 -0.40 22.17 -2.41
CA SER A 149 -0.11 23.59 -2.14
C SER A 149 -1.36 24.43 -1.85
N HIS A 150 -2.53 24.00 -2.32
CA HIS A 150 -3.81 24.70 -2.17
C HIS A 150 -4.74 24.11 -1.10
N ARG A 151 -4.24 23.15 -0.30
CA ARG A 151 -4.99 22.51 0.77
C ARG A 151 -5.03 23.41 2.01
N ASP A 152 -6.20 23.58 2.62
CA ASP A 152 -6.32 24.31 3.89
C ASP A 152 -5.89 23.44 5.11
N ASP A 153 -5.80 24.05 6.30
CA ASP A 153 -5.43 23.36 7.55
C ASP A 153 -6.39 22.21 7.92
N ASN A 154 -7.63 22.27 7.44
CA ASN A 154 -8.66 21.25 7.63
C ASN A 154 -8.65 20.18 6.52
N GLY A 155 -7.77 20.35 5.55
CA GLY A 155 -7.61 19.45 4.43
C GLY A 155 -8.55 19.66 3.25
N HIS A 156 -9.37 20.72 3.24
CA HIS A 156 -10.27 21.06 2.14
C HIS A 156 -9.51 21.65 0.96
N LEU A 157 -10.07 21.40 -0.22
CA LEU A 157 -9.56 21.90 -1.49
C LEU A 157 -10.64 22.76 -2.14
N PRO A 158 -10.30 23.98 -2.58
CA PRO A 158 -11.22 24.81 -3.35
C PRO A 158 -11.68 24.11 -4.63
N HIS A 159 -12.98 24.21 -4.93
CA HIS A 159 -13.58 23.50 -6.07
C HIS A 159 -13.05 23.99 -7.42
N ASP A 160 -12.79 25.28 -7.53
CA ASP A 160 -12.19 25.94 -8.68
C ASP A 160 -10.78 25.42 -8.99
N VAL A 161 -9.95 25.18 -7.95
CA VAL A 161 -8.63 24.57 -8.10
C VAL A 161 -8.74 23.16 -8.66
N VAL A 162 -9.66 22.34 -8.12
CA VAL A 162 -9.86 20.96 -8.61
C VAL A 162 -10.34 20.96 -10.06
N GLN A 163 -11.29 21.84 -10.41
CA GLN A 163 -11.80 21.97 -11.78
C GLN A 163 -10.71 22.43 -12.75
N TRP A 164 -9.86 23.37 -12.34
CA TRP A 164 -8.72 23.83 -13.13
C TRP A 164 -7.73 22.69 -13.38
N ILE A 165 -7.34 21.94 -12.34
CA ILE A 165 -6.41 20.80 -12.46
C ILE A 165 -7.00 19.71 -13.36
N GLU A 166 -8.29 19.42 -13.24
CA GLU A 166 -8.97 18.45 -14.11
C GLU A 166 -8.92 18.85 -15.58
N SER A 167 -9.12 20.14 -15.88
CA SER A 167 -9.05 20.63 -17.27
C SER A 167 -7.65 20.57 -17.89
N HIS A 168 -6.59 20.63 -17.08
CA HIS A 168 -5.19 20.65 -17.55
C HIS A 168 -4.49 19.29 -17.48
N TYR A 169 -4.84 18.45 -16.49
CA TYR A 169 -4.15 17.19 -16.19
C TYR A 169 -5.07 15.97 -16.23
N GLY A 170 -6.36 16.17 -16.50
CA GLY A 170 -7.35 15.09 -16.59
C GLY A 170 -7.99 14.73 -15.25
N ALA A 171 -9.18 14.13 -15.33
CA ALA A 171 -10.01 13.79 -14.18
C ALA A 171 -9.31 12.83 -13.21
N TYR A 172 -8.53 11.87 -13.72
CA TYR A 172 -7.83 10.91 -12.86
C TYR A 172 -6.79 11.60 -11.97
N ALA A 173 -5.96 12.45 -12.56
CA ALA A 173 -4.91 13.18 -11.84
C ALA A 173 -5.51 14.14 -10.80
N ALA A 174 -6.63 14.80 -11.13
CA ALA A 174 -7.29 15.75 -10.25
C ALA A 174 -8.06 15.11 -9.08
N ARG A 175 -8.74 13.99 -9.32
CA ARG A 175 -9.80 13.51 -8.40
C ARG A 175 -9.40 12.31 -7.53
N VAL A 176 -8.50 11.44 -7.97
CA VAL A 176 -8.16 10.18 -7.24
C VAL A 176 -7.69 10.43 -5.81
N ARG A 177 -6.81 11.42 -5.59
CA ARG A 177 -6.34 11.75 -4.24
C ARG A 177 -7.45 12.30 -3.35
N SER A 178 -8.29 13.18 -3.89
CA SER A 178 -9.40 13.77 -3.15
C SER A 178 -10.44 12.71 -2.76
N ASP A 179 -10.80 11.82 -3.69
CA ASP A 179 -11.69 10.68 -3.41
C ASP A 179 -11.12 9.79 -2.30
N GLY A 180 -9.83 9.44 -2.40
CA GLY A 180 -9.12 8.71 -1.34
C GLY A 180 -9.25 9.41 0.03
N ILE A 181 -8.87 10.69 0.12
CA ILE A 181 -8.95 11.44 1.39
C ILE A 181 -10.39 11.49 1.92
N SER A 182 -11.37 11.73 1.05
CA SER A 182 -12.77 11.85 1.45
C SER A 182 -13.36 10.54 1.99
N ARG A 183 -12.98 9.39 1.42
CA ARG A 183 -13.44 8.05 1.83
C ARG A 183 -12.81 7.58 3.13
N TRP A 184 -11.55 7.96 3.35
CA TRP A 184 -10.81 7.61 4.57
C TRP A 184 -10.95 8.67 5.66
N ARG A 185 -11.93 9.58 5.55
CA ARG A 185 -12.27 10.53 6.60
C ARG A 185 -12.95 9.79 7.75
N ILE A 186 -12.12 9.19 8.58
CA ILE A 186 -12.53 8.67 9.87
C ILE A 186 -12.64 9.88 10.80
N ASP A 187 -13.84 10.12 11.32
CA ASP A 187 -14.03 11.18 12.28
C ASP A 187 -13.12 10.95 13.49
N LYS A 188 -12.33 11.98 13.80
CA LYS A 188 -11.53 12.01 15.02
C LYS A 188 -12.52 12.02 16.19
N PRO A 189 -12.47 11.04 17.13
CA PRO A 189 -13.32 11.08 18.31
C PRO A 189 -13.17 12.41 19.04
N GLU A 190 -14.27 12.95 19.57
CA GLU A 190 -14.32 14.29 20.17
C GLU A 190 -13.24 14.51 21.25
N LEU A 191 -13.04 13.50 22.11
CA LEU A 191 -12.06 13.54 23.20
C LEU A 191 -10.67 12.98 22.83
N PHE A 192 -10.40 12.74 21.55
CA PHE A 192 -9.14 12.15 21.09
C PHE A 192 -7.93 12.97 21.54
N ASP A 193 -7.93 14.28 21.24
CA ASP A 193 -6.80 15.16 21.56
C ASP A 193 -6.58 15.24 23.07
N HIS A 194 -7.67 15.33 23.84
CA HIS A 194 -7.63 15.36 25.30
C HIS A 194 -6.92 14.12 25.88
N TYR A 195 -7.32 12.91 25.46
CA TYR A 195 -6.71 11.68 25.97
C TYR A 195 -5.29 11.47 25.45
N LEU A 196 -4.99 11.87 24.20
CA LEU A 196 -3.64 11.85 23.66
C LEU A 196 -2.71 12.76 24.48
N GLN A 197 -3.09 14.02 24.68
CA GLN A 197 -2.32 14.98 25.47
C GLN A 197 -2.14 14.51 26.91
N ARG A 198 -3.19 13.98 27.56
CA ARG A 198 -3.10 13.45 28.93
C ARG A 198 -2.15 12.27 29.03
N ALA A 199 -2.21 11.32 28.09
CA ALA A 199 -1.26 10.21 28.05
C ALA A 199 0.19 10.67 27.80
N LEU A 200 0.40 11.65 26.92
CA LEU A 200 1.74 12.21 26.68
C LEU A 200 2.27 12.97 27.91
N ALA A 201 1.41 13.69 28.62
CA ALA A 201 1.77 14.31 29.90
C ALA A 201 2.14 13.26 30.95
N MET A 202 1.39 12.16 31.03
CA MET A 202 1.75 11.02 31.89
C MET A 202 3.12 10.47 31.48
N ARG A 203 3.35 10.22 30.19
CA ARG A 203 4.64 9.72 29.67
C ARG A 203 5.84 10.49 30.23
N ASN A 204 5.73 11.82 30.23
CA ASN A 204 6.82 12.70 30.65
C ASN A 204 6.87 12.89 32.19
N GLY A 205 5.81 12.57 32.92
CA GLY A 205 5.78 12.64 34.38
C GLY A 205 6.53 11.49 35.04
N SER A 206 7.28 11.76 36.11
CA SER A 206 8.09 10.76 36.83
C SER A 206 7.29 9.75 37.66
N GLY A 207 6.04 10.06 38.01
CA GLY A 207 5.20 9.31 38.96
C GLY A 207 4.14 8.38 38.37
N VAL A 208 4.21 8.00 37.08
CA VAL A 208 3.18 7.14 36.48
C VAL A 208 3.17 5.76 37.12
N THR A 209 1.99 5.31 37.56
CA THR A 209 1.76 3.98 38.10
C THR A 209 0.92 3.13 37.14
N LEU A 210 1.00 1.81 37.24
CA LEU A 210 0.15 0.91 36.44
C LEU A 210 -1.33 1.17 36.69
N SER A 211 -1.74 1.43 37.94
CA SER A 211 -3.12 1.77 38.29
C SER A 211 -3.61 3.04 37.57
N ALA A 212 -2.77 4.08 37.50
CA ALA A 212 -3.12 5.30 36.76
C ALA A 212 -3.28 5.04 35.25
N VAL A 213 -2.46 4.15 34.67
CA VAL A 213 -2.57 3.77 33.26
C VAL A 213 -3.84 2.94 33.00
N GLU A 214 -4.20 2.02 33.89
CA GLU A 214 -5.46 1.26 33.76
C GLU A 214 -6.69 2.17 33.91
N THR A 215 -6.63 3.15 34.82
CA THR A 215 -7.68 4.15 34.99
C THR A 215 -7.86 4.96 33.70
N LEU A 216 -6.77 5.46 33.13
CA LEU A 216 -6.79 6.15 31.83
C LEU A 216 -7.38 5.25 30.73
N HIS A 217 -6.99 3.98 30.69
CA HIS A 217 -7.48 3.06 29.67
C HIS A 217 -8.99 2.80 29.79
N ALA A 218 -9.51 2.67 31.01
CA ALA A 218 -10.94 2.52 31.26
C ALA A 218 -11.72 3.77 30.82
N GLU A 219 -11.21 4.95 31.14
CA GLU A 219 -11.80 6.22 30.69
C GLU A 219 -11.77 6.34 29.15
N MET A 220 -10.64 6.03 28.50
CA MET A 220 -10.54 6.01 27.04
C MET A 220 -11.51 5.04 26.37
N LYS A 221 -11.79 3.89 27.01
CA LYS A 221 -12.80 2.93 26.53
C LYS A 221 -14.20 3.54 26.63
N SER A 222 -14.53 4.16 27.76
CA SER A 222 -15.84 4.81 27.94
C SER A 222 -16.08 5.95 26.94
N ALA A 223 -15.01 6.65 26.55
CA ALA A 223 -15.04 7.72 25.56
C ALA A 223 -14.93 7.25 24.10
N GLY A 224 -14.84 5.93 23.84
CA GLY A 224 -14.69 5.38 22.49
C GLY A 224 -13.34 5.68 21.80
N VAL A 225 -12.33 6.15 22.55
CA VAL A 225 -11.02 6.54 22.02
C VAL A 225 -10.00 5.39 22.07
N ALA A 226 -10.19 4.42 22.97
CA ALA A 226 -9.22 3.36 23.25
C ALA A 226 -8.78 2.57 22.01
N GLU A 227 -9.71 2.31 21.08
CA GLU A 227 -9.44 1.56 19.84
C GLU A 227 -8.57 2.33 18.84
N ARG A 228 -8.54 3.67 18.93
CA ARG A 228 -7.72 4.53 18.07
C ARG A 228 -6.31 4.75 18.60
N LEU A 229 -6.12 4.64 19.92
CA LEU A 229 -4.83 4.83 20.60
C LEU A 229 -4.39 3.60 21.43
N PRO A 230 -4.54 2.35 20.93
CA PRO A 230 -4.24 1.17 21.74
C PRO A 230 -2.73 1.04 22.02
N TRP A 231 -1.90 1.51 21.09
CA TRP A 231 -0.45 1.54 21.22
C TRP A 231 0.03 2.41 22.39
N LEU A 232 -0.68 3.50 22.69
CA LEU A 232 -0.27 4.49 23.69
C LEU A 232 -0.38 3.95 25.11
N VAL A 233 -1.41 3.14 25.39
CA VAL A 233 -1.60 2.47 26.68
C VAL A 233 -0.50 1.44 26.91
N HIS A 234 -0.20 0.62 25.89
CA HIS A 234 0.90 -0.33 25.97
C HIS A 234 2.25 0.37 26.13
N TRP A 235 2.44 1.52 25.48
CA TRP A 235 3.64 2.32 25.64
C TRP A 235 3.83 2.81 27.07
N LEU A 236 2.77 3.37 27.69
CA LEU A 236 2.81 3.81 29.08
C LEU A 236 3.11 2.65 30.05
N LYS A 237 2.48 1.48 29.87
CA LYS A 237 2.79 0.28 30.68
C LYS A 237 4.26 -0.12 30.53
N GLY A 238 4.78 -0.09 29.31
CA GLY A 238 6.20 -0.34 29.02
C GLY A 238 7.13 0.63 29.75
N ILE A 239 6.78 1.91 29.81
CA ILE A 239 7.56 2.93 30.55
C ILE A 239 7.55 2.66 32.05
N VAL A 240 6.39 2.31 32.63
CA VAL A 240 6.30 2.01 34.07
C VAL A 240 7.18 0.81 34.43
N CYS A 241 7.15 -0.27 33.64
CA CYS A 241 8.04 -1.43 33.84
C CYS A 241 9.51 -1.07 33.63
N TYR A 242 9.82 -0.30 32.58
CA TYR A 242 11.19 0.13 32.27
C TYR A 242 11.80 0.97 33.40
N ARG A 243 11.03 1.88 34.01
CA ARG A 243 11.48 2.69 35.16
C ARG A 243 11.76 1.88 36.41
N LYS A 244 11.17 0.70 36.53
CA LYS A 244 11.44 -0.26 37.61
C LYS A 244 12.55 -1.24 37.27
N GLU A 245 13.23 -1.04 36.13
CA GLU A 245 14.25 -1.94 35.57
C GLU A 245 13.72 -3.36 35.27
N ASP A 246 12.40 -3.54 35.22
CA ASP A 246 11.76 -4.77 34.77
C ASP A 246 11.70 -4.80 33.24
N TYR A 247 12.85 -5.07 32.64
CA TYR A 247 13.00 -5.07 31.19
C TYR A 247 12.23 -6.21 30.52
N ASP A 248 12.03 -7.35 31.20
CA ASP A 248 11.31 -8.49 30.66
C ASP A 248 9.83 -8.17 30.47
N SER A 249 9.15 -7.62 31.49
CA SER A 249 7.76 -7.15 31.35
C SER A 249 7.65 -5.98 30.39
N ALA A 250 8.61 -5.04 30.44
CA ALA A 250 8.64 -3.91 29.50
C ALA A 250 8.72 -4.39 28.05
N SER A 251 9.51 -5.44 27.76
CA SER A 251 9.71 -5.96 26.41
C SER A 251 8.41 -6.39 25.74
N SER A 252 7.52 -7.04 26.51
CA SER A 252 6.22 -7.49 26.01
C SER A 252 5.33 -6.31 25.67
N HIS A 253 5.27 -5.30 26.54
CA HIS A 253 4.49 -4.09 26.31
C HIS A 253 5.01 -3.23 25.15
N TYR A 254 6.32 -3.02 25.06
CA TYR A 254 6.92 -2.29 23.94
C TYR A 254 6.75 -3.03 22.61
N ALA A 255 6.81 -4.36 22.59
CA ALA A 255 6.56 -5.13 21.38
C ALA A 255 5.12 -4.93 20.86
N THR A 256 4.12 -4.99 21.75
CA THR A 256 2.73 -4.73 21.38
C THR A 256 2.52 -3.28 20.97
N ALA A 257 3.07 -2.32 21.72
CA ALA A 257 3.00 -0.91 21.38
C ALA A 257 3.59 -0.63 19.99
N PHE A 258 4.78 -1.18 19.71
CA PHE A 258 5.43 -1.05 18.42
C PHE A 258 4.56 -1.58 17.27
N GLN A 259 4.03 -2.81 17.38
CA GLN A 259 3.19 -3.39 16.31
C GLN A 259 1.95 -2.55 16.03
N LEU A 260 1.29 -2.06 17.08
CA LEU A 260 0.08 -1.25 16.95
C LEU A 260 0.37 0.18 16.46
N ALA A 261 1.57 0.71 16.72
CA ALA A 261 1.95 2.08 16.39
C ALA A 261 2.57 2.28 15.00
N LYS A 262 2.98 1.19 14.32
CA LYS A 262 3.79 1.22 13.08
C LYS A 262 3.36 2.29 12.07
N TYR A 263 2.06 2.48 11.89
CA TYR A 263 1.53 3.42 10.89
C TYR A 263 0.56 4.45 11.49
N SER A 264 0.54 4.60 12.82
CA SER A 264 -0.45 5.43 13.51
C SER A 264 0.14 6.43 14.51
N ALA A 265 1.39 6.27 14.94
CA ALA A 265 1.98 7.12 15.99
C ALA A 265 2.56 8.46 15.48
N GLY A 266 2.64 8.69 14.16
CA GLY A 266 3.16 9.94 13.59
C GLY A 266 4.56 10.28 14.11
N ASP A 267 4.77 11.53 14.51
CA ASP A 267 6.06 12.03 15.02
C ASP A 267 6.57 11.29 16.27
N LEU A 268 5.68 10.62 17.00
CA LEU A 268 6.04 9.84 18.19
C LEU A 268 6.70 8.49 17.84
N GLN A 269 6.67 8.09 16.57
CA GLN A 269 7.31 6.86 16.10
C GLN A 269 8.81 6.85 16.43
N TYR A 270 9.50 7.96 16.23
CA TYR A 270 10.93 8.04 16.54
C TYR A 270 11.22 7.66 18.00
N SER A 271 10.49 8.22 18.96
CA SER A 271 10.68 7.93 20.38
C SER A 271 10.30 6.49 20.74
N LEU A 272 9.13 6.04 20.30
CA LEU A 272 8.64 4.70 20.60
C LEU A 272 9.55 3.61 20.03
N VAL A 273 9.99 3.76 18.78
CA VAL A 273 10.85 2.78 18.10
C VAL A 273 12.20 2.68 18.81
N ASN A 274 12.82 3.81 19.16
CA ASN A 274 14.11 3.77 19.83
C ASN A 274 14.02 3.17 21.24
N GLN A 275 12.94 3.42 21.98
CA GLN A 275 12.71 2.76 23.27
C GLN A 275 12.44 1.26 23.12
N TYR A 276 11.64 0.87 22.12
CA TYR A 276 11.42 -0.54 21.78
C TYR A 276 12.74 -1.25 21.46
N LEU A 277 13.57 -0.68 20.58
CA LEU A 277 14.85 -1.25 20.19
C LEU A 277 15.81 -1.38 21.38
N GLU A 278 15.87 -0.37 22.25
CA GLU A 278 16.68 -0.44 23.46
C GLU A 278 16.27 -1.60 24.37
N VAL A 279 14.97 -1.77 24.62
CA VAL A 279 14.48 -2.88 25.44
C VAL A 279 14.71 -4.24 24.79
N MET A 280 14.55 -4.35 23.46
CA MET A 280 14.88 -5.58 22.73
C MET A 280 16.38 -5.91 22.86
N ALA A 281 17.25 -4.90 22.90
CA ALA A 281 18.69 -5.10 23.10
C ALA A 281 19.01 -5.56 24.53
N LYS A 282 18.45 -4.89 25.55
CA LYS A 282 18.64 -5.26 26.97
C LYS A 282 18.14 -6.66 27.30
N THR A 283 17.03 -7.09 26.69
CA THR A 283 16.45 -8.44 26.86
C THR A 283 17.03 -9.49 25.90
N LYS A 284 18.12 -9.18 25.19
CA LYS A 284 18.83 -10.09 24.29
C LYS A 284 17.98 -10.63 23.12
N GLN A 285 16.97 -9.89 22.67
CA GLN A 285 16.05 -10.27 21.59
C GLN A 285 16.55 -9.82 20.20
N TRP A 286 17.67 -10.39 19.74
CA TRP A 286 18.34 -10.03 18.48
C TRP A 286 17.42 -10.00 17.24
N ARG A 287 16.60 -11.04 17.03
CA ARG A 287 15.74 -11.14 15.85
C ARG A 287 14.75 -9.98 15.76
N ARG A 288 14.15 -9.62 16.89
CA ARG A 288 13.17 -8.52 16.99
C ARG A 288 13.84 -7.17 16.82
N PHE A 289 15.01 -6.97 17.44
CA PHE A 289 15.82 -5.78 17.23
C PHE A 289 16.15 -5.55 15.75
N LYS A 290 16.70 -6.57 15.09
CA LYS A 290 17.08 -6.49 13.66
C LYS A 290 15.87 -6.17 12.77
N GLN A 291 14.72 -6.78 13.02
CA GLN A 291 13.49 -6.48 12.29
C GLN A 291 13.02 -5.03 12.52
N GLY A 292 13.07 -4.56 13.76
CA GLY A 292 12.72 -3.18 14.11
C GLY A 292 13.63 -2.15 13.41
N VAL A 293 14.94 -2.39 13.38
CA VAL A 293 15.90 -1.50 12.70
C VAL A 293 15.64 -1.44 11.20
N ARG A 294 15.45 -2.59 10.54
CA ARG A 294 15.15 -2.62 9.10
C ARG A 294 13.84 -1.91 8.77
N TRP A 295 12.84 -2.08 9.61
CA TRP A 295 11.55 -1.40 9.46
C TRP A 295 11.69 0.11 9.66
N ALA A 296 12.45 0.56 10.67
CA ALA A 296 12.71 1.98 10.90
C ALA A 296 13.44 2.61 9.71
N ASN A 297 14.45 1.91 9.16
CA ASN A 297 15.19 2.36 7.98
C ASN A 297 14.31 2.43 6.73
N TYR A 298 13.33 1.54 6.58
CA TYR A 298 12.38 1.60 5.46
C TYR A 298 11.49 2.85 5.49
N LEU A 299 11.25 3.42 6.68
CA LEU A 299 10.47 4.64 6.88
C LEU A 299 11.35 5.87 7.13
N ASP A 300 12.66 5.78 6.89
CA ASP A 300 13.63 6.85 7.14
C ASP A 300 13.61 7.37 8.60
N ILE A 301 13.27 6.50 9.56
CA ILE A 301 13.28 6.83 10.99
C ILE A 301 14.69 6.58 11.54
N PRO A 302 15.39 7.60 12.06
CA PRO A 302 16.75 7.44 12.55
C PRO A 302 16.79 6.56 13.81
N VAL A 303 17.64 5.53 13.78
CA VAL A 303 17.92 4.67 14.93
C VAL A 303 19.15 5.18 15.68
N ARG A 304 19.05 5.37 16.99
CA ARG A 304 20.19 5.78 17.84
C ARG A 304 21.37 4.81 17.67
N TRP A 305 22.58 5.36 17.60
CA TRP A 305 23.83 4.63 17.35
C TRP A 305 23.99 4.04 15.94
N LEU A 306 23.00 4.23 15.06
CA LEU A 306 23.06 3.85 13.64
C LEU A 306 22.86 5.03 12.67
N ARG A 307 22.34 6.18 13.14
CA ARG A 307 21.84 7.31 12.32
C ARG A 307 22.59 7.63 11.03
N ASP A 308 23.91 7.77 11.10
CA ASP A 308 24.73 8.21 9.96
C ASP A 308 25.44 7.03 9.25
N LYS A 309 25.06 5.80 9.59
CA LYS A 309 25.68 4.58 9.08
C LYS A 309 24.67 3.75 8.31
N GLU A 310 25.13 3.19 7.19
CA GLU A 310 24.34 2.21 6.46
C GLU A 310 23.97 1.02 7.37
N PRO A 311 22.72 0.52 7.33
CA PRO A 311 22.23 -0.56 8.20
C PRO A 311 22.78 -1.94 7.77
N THR A 312 24.10 -2.07 7.69
CA THR A 312 24.80 -3.34 7.48
C THR A 312 24.67 -4.23 8.72
N GLU A 313 24.85 -5.54 8.54
CA GLU A 313 24.74 -6.51 9.65
C GLU A 313 25.70 -6.17 10.81
N GLU A 314 26.89 -5.68 10.49
CA GLU A 314 27.91 -5.25 11.45
C GLU A 314 27.45 -4.02 12.24
N ASN A 315 27.01 -2.97 11.55
CA ASN A 315 26.56 -1.74 12.20
C ASN A 315 25.33 -1.95 13.09
N ILE A 316 24.41 -2.82 12.66
CA ILE A 316 23.24 -3.23 13.46
C ILE A 316 23.69 -3.99 14.71
N ARG A 317 24.67 -4.91 14.59
CA ARG A 317 25.23 -5.63 15.74
C ARG A 317 25.94 -4.70 16.72
N SER A 318 26.71 -3.73 16.24
CA SER A 318 27.34 -2.72 17.10
C SER A 318 26.29 -1.92 17.87
N SER A 319 25.24 -1.45 17.18
CA SER A 319 24.14 -0.71 17.80
C SER A 319 23.40 -1.54 18.85
N TYR A 320 23.16 -2.82 18.55
CA TYR A 320 22.55 -3.78 19.49
C TYR A 320 23.41 -3.98 20.74
N GLY A 321 24.73 -4.15 20.57
CA GLY A 321 25.66 -4.28 21.69
C GLY A 321 25.68 -3.04 22.59
N ILE A 322 25.69 -1.85 22.00
CA ILE A 322 25.68 -0.58 22.73
C ILE A 322 24.35 -0.40 23.47
N LEU A 323 23.21 -0.53 22.78
CA LEU A 323 21.88 -0.35 23.40
C LEU A 323 21.57 -1.41 24.47
N GLY A 324 22.21 -2.58 24.41
CA GLY A 324 22.08 -3.62 25.42
C GLY A 324 22.84 -3.36 26.72
N LEU A 325 23.69 -2.32 26.78
CA LEU A 325 24.42 -1.98 28.00
C LEU A 325 23.47 -1.44 29.08
N GLU A 326 23.67 -1.86 30.34
CA GLU A 326 22.83 -1.46 31.47
C GLU A 326 22.80 0.06 31.66
N LYS A 327 23.97 0.72 31.57
CA LYS A 327 24.15 2.16 31.78
C LYS A 327 23.63 3.04 30.64
N ILE A 328 23.21 2.47 29.52
CA ILE A 328 22.66 3.22 28.40
C ILE A 328 21.14 3.22 28.55
N HIS A 329 20.60 4.43 28.77
CA HIS A 329 19.17 4.66 28.84
C HIS A 329 18.72 5.61 27.73
N TYR A 330 17.47 5.45 27.31
CA TYR A 330 16.80 6.44 26.50
C TYR A 330 16.53 7.69 27.32
N PHE A 331 17.39 8.71 27.16
CA PHE A 331 17.26 9.98 27.87
C PHE A 331 16.38 10.95 27.09
N GLN A 332 15.09 10.87 27.37
CA GLN A 332 14.11 11.95 27.40
C GLN A 332 12.90 11.34 28.11
N MET A 333 12.90 11.43 29.46
CA MET A 333 11.66 11.34 30.23
C MET A 333 10.99 12.70 30.17
#